data_AF-A0A1L9PL87-F1
#
_entry.id   AF-A0A1L9PL87-F1
#
_cell.length_a   1.000
_cell.length_b   1.000
_cell.length_c   1.000
_cell.angle_alpha   90.00
_cell.angle_beta   90.00
_cell.angle_gamma   90.00
#
_symmetry.space_group_name_H-M   'P 1'
#
loop_
_entity.id
_entity.type
_entity.pdbx_description
1 polymer ?
#
loop_
_entity_poly.entity_id
_entity_poly.type
_entity_poly.pdbx_seq_one_letter_code
_entity_poly.pdbx_strand_id
1 'polypeptide(L)'
;STSSSAPLTDRQSDPKTDAEHAEQNRLRREQEPAYQLTFTCKPCGERSSHRVSKHGYHRGTVLIRCPSCENRHVISDHLGIFFNRKRTLEDLLEERGQSITRGELQGDMEFWDDGTVTRKEYDNDTDQAR
;
A
#
# COMPACT_ATOMS: atom_id res chain seq x y z
N SER A 1 26.93 -37.46 10.89
CA SER A 1 27.34 -36.15 10.34
C SER A 1 26.18 -35.19 10.44
N THR A 2 26.11 -34.41 11.51
CA THR A 2 25.02 -33.48 11.80
C THR A 2 25.48 -32.06 11.49
N SER A 3 25.01 -31.50 10.36
CA SER A 3 25.22 -30.09 10.01
C SER A 3 24.38 -29.21 10.93
N SER A 4 24.99 -28.61 11.95
CA SER A 4 24.35 -27.58 12.77
C SER A 4 24.17 -26.32 11.93
N SER A 5 22.94 -26.02 11.53
CA SER A 5 22.57 -24.78 10.85
C SER A 5 22.85 -23.59 11.78
N ALA A 6 23.62 -22.61 11.30
CA ALA A 6 23.93 -21.38 12.01
C ALA A 6 22.64 -20.61 12.38
N PRO A 7 22.62 -19.88 13.50
CA PRO A 7 21.46 -19.10 13.93
C PRO A 7 21.14 -17.97 12.94
N LEU A 8 19.85 -17.70 12.74
CA LEU A 8 19.31 -16.74 11.76
C LEU A 8 19.76 -15.28 11.97
N THR A 9 20.37 -14.97 13.11
CA THR A 9 20.75 -13.62 13.54
C THR A 9 22.23 -13.28 13.34
N ASP A 10 23.09 -14.24 13.00
CA ASP A 10 24.55 -14.03 12.93
C ASP A 10 25.03 -13.66 11.53
N ARG A 11 24.16 -13.08 10.69
CA ARG A 11 24.53 -12.66 9.34
C ARG A 11 25.51 -11.50 9.40
N GLN A 12 26.71 -11.69 8.85
CA GLN A 12 27.65 -10.60 8.58
C GLN A 12 27.13 -9.79 7.38
N SER A 13 27.00 -8.47 7.56
CA SER A 13 26.57 -7.55 6.50
C SER A 13 27.67 -7.40 5.45
N ASP A 14 27.35 -7.68 4.19
CA ASP A 14 28.22 -7.42 3.04
C ASP A 14 27.49 -6.47 2.09
N PRO A 15 28.08 -5.30 1.76
CA PRO A 15 27.37 -4.23 1.05
C PRO A 15 26.95 -4.61 -0.37
N LYS A 16 27.71 -5.49 -1.04
CA LYS A 16 27.37 -5.96 -2.38
C LYS A 16 26.16 -6.89 -2.33
N THR A 17 26.21 -7.84 -1.39
CA THR A 17 25.14 -8.82 -1.21
C THR A 17 23.86 -8.15 -0.71
N ASP A 18 23.97 -7.18 0.20
CA ASP A 18 22.85 -6.38 0.70
C ASP A 18 22.17 -5.58 -0.42
N ALA A 19 22.95 -4.98 -1.32
CA ALA A 19 22.43 -4.26 -2.49
C ALA A 19 21.70 -5.20 -3.47
N GLU A 20 22.26 -6.37 -3.75
CA GLU A 20 21.62 -7.40 -4.59
C GLU A 20 20.28 -7.86 -3.99
N HIS A 21 20.22 -8.09 -2.68
CA HIS A 21 18.97 -8.44 -2.00
C HIS A 21 17.96 -7.30 -1.99
N ALA A 22 18.41 -6.04 -1.85
CA ALA A 22 17.54 -4.88 -1.92
C ALA A 22 16.87 -4.77 -3.30
N GLU A 23 17.63 -4.97 -4.36
CA GLU A 23 17.11 -4.96 -5.73
C GLU A 23 16.14 -6.12 -5.99
N GLN A 24 16.49 -7.35 -5.57
CA GLN A 24 15.58 -8.48 -5.66
C GLN A 24 14.25 -8.23 -4.92
N ASN A 25 14.31 -7.62 -3.72
CA ASN A 25 13.11 -7.27 -2.97
C ASN A 25 12.29 -6.16 -3.65
N ARG A 26 12.93 -5.19 -4.32
CA ARG A 26 12.27 -4.16 -5.12
C ARG A 26 11.49 -4.78 -6.27
N LEU A 27 12.14 -5.61 -7.08
CA LEU A 27 11.51 -6.32 -8.21
C LEU A 27 10.32 -7.19 -7.75
N ARG A 28 10.47 -7.91 -6.63
CA ARG A 28 9.36 -8.70 -6.07
C ARG A 28 8.18 -7.82 -5.65
N ARG A 29 8.44 -6.68 -5.01
CA ARG A 29 7.39 -5.73 -4.60
C ARG A 29 6.70 -5.09 -5.79
N GLU A 30 7.38 -4.87 -6.91
CA GLU A 30 6.78 -4.31 -8.13
C GLU A 30 5.80 -5.29 -8.79
N GLN A 31 6.13 -6.58 -8.78
CA GLN A 31 5.29 -7.64 -9.34
C GLN A 31 4.11 -8.05 -8.43
N GLU A 32 4.14 -7.69 -7.14
CA GLU A 32 3.07 -8.02 -6.21
C GLU A 32 1.79 -7.21 -6.52
N PRO A 33 0.60 -7.87 -6.54
CA PRO A 33 -0.66 -7.16 -6.73
C PRO A 33 -0.87 -6.11 -5.64
N ALA A 34 -1.11 -4.87 -6.06
CA ALA A 34 -1.23 -3.71 -5.19
C ALA A 34 -2.41 -2.82 -5.61
N TYR A 35 -2.96 -2.10 -4.64
CA TYR A 35 -3.90 -1.01 -4.87
C TYR A 35 -3.17 0.32 -4.87
N GLN A 36 -3.67 1.25 -5.68
CA GLN A 36 -3.38 2.66 -5.52
C GLN A 36 -4.47 3.27 -4.64
N LEU A 37 -4.12 3.70 -3.44
CA LEU A 37 -5.03 4.29 -2.49
C LEU A 37 -4.83 5.80 -2.43
N THR A 38 -5.84 6.57 -2.80
CA THR A 38 -5.86 8.01 -2.56
C THR A 38 -6.79 8.30 -1.39
N PHE A 39 -6.27 8.95 -0.35
CA PHE A 39 -7.05 9.33 0.81
C PHE A 39 -6.81 10.78 1.19
N THR A 40 -7.80 11.38 1.84
CA THR A 40 -7.68 12.71 2.43
C THR A 40 -7.43 12.55 3.93
N CYS A 41 -6.31 13.09 4.40
CA CYS A 41 -5.95 13.11 5.80
C CYS A 41 -6.94 13.98 6.58
N LYS A 42 -7.68 13.42 7.53
CA LYS A 42 -8.67 14.18 8.31
C LYS A 42 -8.08 15.33 9.15
N PRO A 43 -6.98 15.16 9.90
CA PRO A 43 -6.47 16.24 10.74
C PRO A 43 -5.88 17.43 9.98
N CYS A 44 -5.29 17.23 8.79
CA CYS A 44 -4.68 18.32 8.01
C CYS A 44 -5.34 18.64 6.67
N GLY A 45 -6.29 17.82 6.20
CA GLY A 45 -6.99 18.02 4.93
C GLY A 45 -6.20 17.63 3.68
N GLU A 46 -4.92 17.27 3.81
CA GLU A 46 -4.07 16.93 2.67
C GLU A 46 -4.50 15.62 1.99
N ARG A 47 -4.64 15.64 0.66
CA ARG A 47 -4.94 14.45 -0.13
C ARG A 47 -3.63 13.84 -0.63
N SER A 48 -3.43 12.55 -0.36
CA SER A 48 -2.22 11.86 -0.80
C SER A 48 -2.51 10.46 -1.33
N SER A 49 -1.68 10.02 -2.27
CA SER A 49 -1.81 8.73 -2.95
C SER A 49 -0.66 7.80 -2.57
N HIS A 50 -0.97 6.56 -2.20
CA HIS A 50 -0.03 5.58 -1.70
C HIS A 50 -0.26 4.22 -2.36
N ARG A 51 0.82 3.51 -2.65
CA ARG A 51 0.77 2.12 -3.14
C ARG A 51 0.71 1.16 -1.96
N VAL A 52 -0.30 0.31 -1.92
CA VAL A 52 -0.52 -0.65 -0.82
C VAL A 52 -0.68 -2.05 -1.38
N SER A 53 0.00 -3.05 -0.83
CA SER A 53 -0.17 -4.42 -1.31
C SER A 53 -1.59 -4.93 -1.02
N LYS A 54 -2.15 -5.69 -1.96
CA LYS A 54 -3.50 -6.27 -1.83
C LYS A 54 -3.57 -7.18 -0.59
N HIS A 55 -2.52 -7.96 -0.34
CA HIS A 55 -2.45 -8.81 0.84
C HIS A 55 -2.46 -8.00 2.15
N GLY A 56 -1.64 -6.96 2.23
CA GLY A 56 -1.57 -6.10 3.41
C GLY A 56 -2.90 -5.43 3.72
N TYR A 57 -3.59 -4.93 2.69
CA TYR A 57 -4.88 -4.27 2.85
C TYR A 57 -5.97 -5.21 3.38
N HIS A 58 -6.08 -6.43 2.86
CA HIS A 58 -7.19 -7.36 3.18
C HIS A 58 -6.94 -8.30 4.36
N ARG A 59 -5.67 -8.52 4.74
CA ARG A 59 -5.29 -9.51 5.76
C ARG A 59 -4.29 -8.99 6.78
N GLY A 60 -3.66 -7.86 6.52
CA GLY A 60 -2.64 -7.28 7.38
C GLY A 60 -3.12 -6.00 8.08
N THR A 61 -2.14 -5.28 8.61
CA THR A 61 -2.32 -3.93 9.14
C THR A 61 -1.49 -2.97 8.29
N VAL A 62 -2.13 -1.94 7.74
CA VAL A 62 -1.51 -0.97 6.83
C VAL A 62 -1.55 0.41 7.47
N LEU A 63 -0.38 1.05 7.52
CA LEU A 63 -0.23 2.46 7.88
C LEU A 63 0.41 3.22 6.73
N ILE A 64 -0.09 4.43 6.48
CA ILE A 64 0.47 5.34 5.48
C ILE A 64 0.90 6.64 6.15
N ARG A 65 2.07 7.15 5.76
CA ARG A 65 2.58 8.42 6.28
C ARG A 65 1.99 9.56 5.47
N CYS A 66 1.29 10.49 6.13
CA CYS A 66 0.83 11.69 5.46
C CYS A 66 2.04 12.63 5.21
N PRO A 67 2.20 13.19 4.00
CA PRO A 67 3.31 14.11 3.70
C PRO A 67 3.16 15.46 4.40
N SER A 68 1.95 15.88 4.76
CA SER A 68 1.67 17.18 5.39
C SER A 68 1.83 17.14 6.91
N CYS A 69 1.12 16.25 7.61
CA CYS A 69 1.21 16.18 9.07
C CYS A 69 2.28 15.23 9.59
N GLU A 70 3.04 14.57 8.70
CA GLU A 70 4.13 13.60 8.96
C GLU A 70 3.80 12.37 9.80
N ASN A 71 2.59 12.34 10.37
CA ASN A 71 2.04 11.24 11.14
C ASN A 71 1.63 10.07 10.25
N ARG A 72 1.58 8.88 10.86
CA ARG A 72 1.10 7.65 10.23
C ARG A 72 -0.39 7.47 10.50
N HIS A 73 -1.16 7.26 9.45
CA HIS A 73 -2.59 6.99 9.50
C HIS A 73 -2.85 5.51 9.27
N VAL A 74 -3.66 4.90 10.13
CA VAL A 74 -4.08 3.51 9.98
C VAL A 74 -5.17 3.44 8.92
N ILE A 75 -4.99 2.53 7.96
CA ILE A 75 -5.89 2.33 6.82
C ILE A 75 -6.64 1.01 6.93
N SER A 76 -5.94 -0.03 7.37
CA SER A 76 -6.49 -1.35 7.61
C SER A 76 -5.81 -1.91 8.86
N ASP A 77 -6.56 -2.58 9.73
CA ASP A 77 -6.04 -3.26 10.92
C ASP A 77 -6.74 -4.60 11.14
N HIS A 78 -6.44 -5.56 10.27
CA HIS A 78 -6.98 -6.92 10.42
C HIS A 78 -6.26 -7.75 11.51
N LEU A 79 -5.05 -7.33 11.91
CA LEU A 79 -4.26 -8.01 12.93
C LEU A 79 -4.56 -7.52 14.36
N GLY A 80 -5.29 -6.40 14.50
CA GLY A 80 -5.68 -5.85 15.80
C GLY A 80 -4.51 -5.25 16.59
N ILE A 81 -3.56 -4.64 15.89
CA ILE A 81 -2.37 -4.04 16.50
C ILE A 81 -2.72 -2.70 17.17
N PHE A 82 -3.64 -1.94 16.58
CA PHE A 82 -4.03 -0.61 17.05
C PHE A 82 -5.43 -0.61 17.65
N PHE A 83 -6.32 -1.44 17.13
CA PHE A 83 -7.69 -1.53 17.58
C PHE A 83 -7.96 -2.90 18.21
N ASN A 84 -8.65 -2.92 19.36
CA ASN A 84 -9.09 -4.15 20.03
C ASN A 84 -10.18 -4.92 19.25
N ARG A 85 -10.59 -4.43 18.08
CA ARG A 85 -11.55 -5.05 17.17
C ARG A 85 -11.01 -4.91 15.75
N LYS A 86 -11.12 -5.98 14.95
CA LYS A 86 -10.80 -5.95 13.51
C LYS A 86 -11.75 -4.95 12.86
N ARG A 87 -11.20 -3.82 12.43
CA ARG A 87 -11.95 -2.72 11.81
C ARG A 87 -11.26 -2.36 10.51
N THR A 88 -12.01 -2.40 9.43
CA THR A 88 -11.57 -1.99 8.09
C THR A 88 -11.93 -0.53 7.83
N LEU A 89 -11.35 0.06 6.78
CA LEU A 89 -11.70 1.43 6.38
C LEU A 89 -13.18 1.49 5.97
N GLU A 90 -13.67 0.42 5.35
CA GLU A 90 -15.06 0.15 5.01
C GLU A 90 -15.96 0.28 6.25
N ASP A 91 -15.66 -0.47 7.32
CA ASP A 91 -16.46 -0.44 8.55
C ASP A 91 -16.49 0.96 9.21
N LEU A 92 -15.36 1.69 9.16
CA LEU A 92 -15.22 3.03 9.75
C LEU A 92 -15.92 4.12 8.93
N LEU A 93 -16.07 3.92 7.62
CA LEU A 93 -16.75 4.85 6.72
C LEU A 93 -18.25 4.58 6.71
N GLU A 94 -18.69 3.31 6.76
CA GLU A 94 -20.09 2.93 6.93
C GLU A 94 -20.69 3.49 8.22
N GLU A 95 -19.98 3.39 9.36
CA GLU A 95 -20.43 3.95 10.64
C GLU A 95 -20.59 5.49 10.61
N ARG A 96 -19.96 6.17 9.65
CA ARG A 96 -20.03 7.62 9.46
C ARG A 96 -20.96 8.03 8.31
N GLY A 97 -21.66 7.07 7.69
CA GLY A 97 -22.56 7.30 6.55
C GLY A 97 -21.83 7.66 5.26
N GLN A 98 -20.56 7.28 5.12
CA GLN A 98 -19.74 7.51 3.92
C GLN A 98 -19.53 6.17 3.20
N SER A 99 -19.84 6.10 1.90
CA SER A 99 -19.65 4.89 1.09
C SER A 99 -18.24 4.79 0.51
N ILE A 100 -17.76 3.56 0.33
CA ILE A 100 -16.53 3.26 -0.42
C ILE A 100 -16.94 2.66 -1.77
N THR A 101 -16.52 3.30 -2.86
CA THR A 101 -16.72 2.76 -4.21
C THR A 101 -15.50 1.94 -4.62
N ARG A 102 -15.70 0.67 -4.97
CA ARG A 102 -14.64 -0.25 -5.44
C ARG A 102 -14.68 -0.36 -6.96
N GLY A 103 -13.61 0.08 -7.65
CA GLY A 103 -13.42 -0.18 -9.08
C GLY A 103 -12.42 -1.32 -9.32
N GLU A 104 -12.70 -2.19 -10.30
CA GLU A 104 -11.76 -3.21 -10.80
C GLU A 104 -11.16 -2.72 -12.13
N LEU A 105 -9.83 -2.58 -12.20
CA LEU A 105 -9.14 -2.15 -13.41
C LEU A 105 -8.70 -3.39 -14.21
N GLN A 106 -9.54 -3.85 -15.13
CA GLN A 106 -9.12 -4.76 -16.20
C GLN A 106 -8.92 -3.94 -17.48
N GLY A 107 -7.71 -3.40 -17.68
CA GLY A 107 -7.35 -2.65 -18.88
C GLY A 107 -8.05 -1.30 -18.99
N ASP A 108 -7.40 -0.26 -18.47
CA ASP A 108 -7.61 1.16 -18.78
C ASP A 108 -9.05 1.72 -18.75
N MET A 109 -9.93 1.16 -17.91
CA MET A 109 -11.23 1.78 -17.65
C MET A 109 -11.69 1.51 -16.21
N GLU A 110 -11.81 2.59 -15.42
CA GLU A 110 -12.47 2.58 -14.12
C GLU A 110 -13.98 2.78 -14.37
N PHE A 111 -14.76 1.71 -14.23
CA PHE A 111 -16.22 1.78 -14.20
C PHE A 111 -16.69 1.99 -12.77
N TRP A 112 -17.45 3.04 -12.53
CA TRP A 112 -18.05 3.33 -11.23
C TRP A 112 -19.46 2.71 -11.13
N ASP A 113 -19.87 2.31 -9.92
CA ASP A 113 -21.21 1.72 -9.66
C ASP A 113 -22.39 2.68 -9.93
N ASP A 114 -22.11 3.98 -10.08
CA ASP A 114 -23.08 5.01 -10.48
C ASP A 114 -23.14 5.23 -12.01
N GLY A 115 -22.40 4.41 -12.78
CA GLY A 115 -22.33 4.49 -14.24
C GLY A 115 -21.41 5.60 -14.77
N THR A 116 -20.71 6.32 -13.89
CA THR A 116 -19.70 7.28 -14.35
C THR A 116 -18.45 6.53 -14.84
N VAL A 117 -17.71 7.14 -15.76
CA VAL A 117 -16.42 6.63 -16.25
C VAL A 117 -15.44 7.78 -16.23
N THR A 118 -14.40 7.69 -15.40
CA THR A 118 -13.26 8.61 -15.48
C THR A 118 -12.13 7.94 -16.23
N ARG A 119 -11.80 8.52 -17.39
CA ARG A 119 -10.58 8.17 -18.12
C ARG A 119 -9.41 8.82 -17.39
N LYS A 120 -8.48 8.02 -16.86
CA LYS A 120 -7.18 8.55 -16.46
C LYS A 120 -6.39 8.88 -17.72
N GLU A 121 -6.07 10.15 -17.89
CA GLU A 121 -4.93 10.53 -18.73
C GLU A 121 -3.68 10.18 -17.94
N TYR A 122 -2.90 9.23 -18.46
CA TYR A 122 -1.54 9.03 -18.01
C TYR A 122 -0.74 10.20 -18.58
N ASP A 123 -0.28 11.12 -17.73
CA ASP A 123 0.84 11.98 -18.09
C ASP A 123 2.03 11.05 -18.33
N ASN A 124 2.29 10.75 -19.60
CA ASN A 124 3.54 10.16 -20.06
C ASN A 124 4.64 11.21 -19.84
N ASP A 125 5.09 11.39 -18.60
CA ASP A 125 6.38 12.03 -18.36
C ASP A 125 7.47 10.96 -18.42
N THR A 126 7.68 10.47 -19.65
CA THR A 126 8.92 9.78 -20.02
C THR A 126 9.63 10.65 -21.03
N ASP A 127 10.85 11.04 -20.64
CA ASP A 127 11.92 11.56 -21.47
C ASP A 127 11.86 13.02 -21.97
N GLN A 128 12.65 13.85 -21.29
CA GLN A 128 13.72 14.56 -21.99
C GLN A 128 14.96 14.68 -21.09
N ALA A 129 15.74 13.60 -21.06
CA ALA A 129 17.17 13.74 -20.93
C ALA A 129 17.72 14.47 -22.17
N ARG A 130 18.25 15.68 -21.98
CA ARG A 130 19.29 16.25 -22.83
C ARG A 130 20.26 17.06 -21.97
#